data_AF-A0A6M3K4G8-F1
#
_entry.id   AF-A0A6M3K4G8-F1
#
_cell.length_a   1.000
_cell.length_b   1.000
_cell.length_c   1.000
_cell.angle_alpha   90.00
_cell.angle_beta   90.00
_cell.angle_gamma   90.00
#
_symmetry.space_group_name_H-M   'P 1'
#
loop_
_entity.id
_entity.type
_entity.pdbx_description
1 polymer ?
#
loop_
_entity_poly.entity_id
_entity_poly.type
_entity_poly.pdbx_seq_one_letter_code
_entity_poly.pdbx_strand_id
1 'polypeptide(L)'
;MMLNYALEYYLKGYSIIPIKPDKHPYIKEWLPYQKTTPDKEQITKWWTRWPSANIAVVCGKLSGVMVIDIDTQEAKESIDEFLPDSLDIPTTRTPNNGWHLYFRFKEGLSNKSGALPGVDIRTQGGYIISAPSSCHYEKNGNIIDGKHLWINNFKLGYSRDFPEMPSMLFDTLLFACNNNRYSNTSCIGENDDSQEAGSHQESSMSSTVINFLKGGSRDDSLFHTANCLVKGGCEKPVVKKILEILAKNCDPPFSEKEAEIKIESALQRKERREGNLTADIRDFILSSSGIISSSFVIMCHQLSSRSEKQLASNILNRLCKEGLVEKTGARAGEFRVIDNSCKPIDWTNADENYIPVWIPLGLDQIAGVLPGNILVFAGAKDSGKTAWLLNIAKENRHKYKVHYFNSEMGAAEFKMRASKFDDIHPSQWNNVSVYERNNNF
;
A
#
# COMPACT_ATOMS: atom_id res chain seq x y z
N MET A 1 -30.87 16.10 -19.70
CA MET A 1 -31.53 16.61 -18.47
C MET A 1 -30.96 15.87 -17.27
N MET A 2 -30.90 16.49 -16.07
CA MET A 2 -30.30 15.87 -14.87
C MET A 2 -30.95 14.55 -14.47
N LEU A 3 -32.24 14.37 -14.76
CA LEU A 3 -32.96 13.11 -14.59
C LEU A 3 -32.25 11.91 -15.26
N ASN A 4 -31.69 12.08 -16.46
CA ASN A 4 -31.03 10.97 -17.17
C ASN A 4 -29.77 10.52 -16.43
N TYR A 5 -28.99 11.46 -15.90
CA TYR A 5 -27.83 11.14 -15.07
C TYR A 5 -28.25 10.48 -13.76
N ALA A 6 -29.30 10.97 -13.11
CA ALA A 6 -29.83 10.36 -11.88
C ALA A 6 -30.26 8.90 -12.13
N LEU A 7 -30.99 8.64 -13.21
CA LEU A 7 -31.37 7.29 -13.61
C LEU A 7 -30.15 6.43 -13.97
N GLU A 8 -29.11 7.01 -14.56
CA GLU A 8 -27.86 6.31 -14.86
C GLU A 8 -27.13 5.86 -13.59
N TYR A 9 -27.03 6.71 -12.56
CA TYR A 9 -26.48 6.32 -11.25
C TYR A 9 -27.32 5.21 -10.60
N TYR A 10 -28.64 5.34 -10.65
CA TYR A 10 -29.55 4.32 -10.12
C TYR A 10 -29.39 2.97 -10.82
N LEU A 11 -29.32 2.94 -12.16
CA LEU A 11 -29.12 1.71 -12.94
C LEU A 11 -27.79 1.02 -12.64
N LYS A 12 -26.78 1.78 -12.21
CA LYS A 12 -25.47 1.28 -11.78
C LYS A 12 -25.45 0.87 -10.30
N GLY A 13 -26.61 0.99 -9.63
CA GLY A 13 -26.85 0.50 -8.28
C GLY A 13 -26.44 1.46 -7.18
N TYR A 14 -26.25 2.74 -7.47
CA TYR A 14 -26.00 3.74 -6.44
C TYR A 14 -27.30 4.21 -5.80
N SER A 15 -27.31 4.29 -4.47
CA SER A 15 -28.36 5.01 -3.76
C SER A 15 -28.13 6.51 -3.91
N ILE A 16 -29.09 7.22 -4.49
CA ILE A 16 -28.95 8.64 -4.80
C ILE A 16 -30.04 9.50 -4.19
N ILE A 17 -29.74 10.77 -3.95
CA ILE A 17 -30.68 11.76 -3.45
C ILE A 17 -30.54 13.10 -4.20
N PRO A 18 -31.63 13.87 -4.36
CA PRO A 18 -31.57 15.19 -4.98
C PRO A 18 -30.97 16.21 -4.01
N ILE A 19 -29.94 16.92 -4.47
CA ILE A 19 -29.20 17.94 -3.71
C ILE A 19 -29.38 19.32 -4.34
N LYS A 20 -29.44 20.36 -3.50
CA LYS A 20 -29.45 21.76 -3.90
C LYS A 20 -28.05 22.24 -4.33
N PRO A 21 -27.94 23.36 -5.07
CA PRO A 21 -26.64 23.98 -5.36
C PRO A 21 -25.82 24.35 -4.11
N ASP A 22 -26.49 24.55 -2.97
CA ASP A 22 -25.90 24.87 -1.66
C ASP A 22 -25.39 23.63 -0.87
N LYS A 23 -25.37 22.45 -1.52
CA LYS A 23 -24.96 21.14 -0.96
C LYS A 23 -25.90 20.49 0.06
N HIS A 24 -27.09 21.06 0.30
CA HIS A 24 -28.08 20.46 1.19
C HIS A 24 -29.09 19.60 0.42
N PRO A 25 -29.59 18.49 0.98
CA PRO A 25 -30.66 17.71 0.37
C PRO A 25 -31.95 18.52 0.16
N TYR A 26 -32.61 18.30 -0.97
CA TYR A 26 -33.98 18.79 -1.18
C TYR A 26 -34.99 18.06 -0.28
N ILE A 27 -34.68 16.82 0.07
CA ILE A 27 -35.49 15.97 0.96
C ILE A 27 -35.02 16.10 2.41
N LYS A 28 -35.95 16.24 3.36
CA LYS A 28 -35.60 16.35 4.78
C LYS A 28 -35.06 15.03 5.36
N GLU A 29 -35.64 13.91 4.94
CA GLU A 29 -35.33 12.58 5.46
C GLU A 29 -34.50 11.77 4.46
N TRP A 30 -33.20 12.05 4.39
CA TRP A 30 -32.31 11.31 3.49
C TRP A 30 -31.69 10.06 4.13
N LEU A 31 -31.63 9.99 5.47
CA LEU A 31 -31.02 8.88 6.22
C LEU A 31 -31.54 7.48 5.85
N PRO A 32 -32.86 7.27 5.57
CA PRO A 32 -33.35 5.96 5.13
C PRO A 32 -32.67 5.43 3.86
N TYR A 33 -32.16 6.33 3.01
CA TYR A 33 -31.48 5.97 1.77
C TYR A 33 -30.06 5.41 1.97
N GLN A 34 -29.58 5.33 3.21
CA GLN A 34 -28.38 4.57 3.56
C GLN A 34 -28.62 3.06 3.63
N LYS A 35 -29.87 2.64 3.82
CA LYS A 35 -30.27 1.23 3.96
C LYS A 35 -31.09 0.71 2.78
N THR A 36 -31.75 1.61 2.06
CA THR A 36 -32.67 1.27 0.98
C THR A 36 -32.47 2.22 -0.20
N THR A 37 -32.31 1.70 -1.42
CA THR A 37 -32.21 2.56 -2.61
C THR A 37 -33.59 3.13 -2.96
N PRO A 38 -33.69 4.39 -3.39
CA PRO A 38 -34.96 4.87 -3.97
C PRO A 38 -35.27 4.10 -5.24
N ASP A 39 -36.55 3.84 -5.49
CA ASP A 39 -36.98 3.25 -6.76
C ASP A 39 -36.99 4.30 -7.90
N LYS A 40 -37.15 3.80 -9.12
CA LYS A 40 -37.16 4.61 -10.34
C LYS A 40 -38.29 5.66 -10.34
N GLU A 41 -39.44 5.33 -9.75
CA GLU A 41 -40.61 6.20 -9.71
C GLU A 41 -40.36 7.37 -8.76
N GLN A 42 -39.77 7.11 -7.60
CA GLN A 42 -39.36 8.10 -6.62
C GLN A 42 -38.30 9.04 -7.18
N ILE A 43 -37.28 8.51 -7.87
CA ILE A 43 -36.28 9.32 -8.57
C ILE A 43 -36.95 10.21 -9.62
N THR A 44 -37.83 9.65 -10.44
CA THR A 44 -38.53 10.41 -11.47
C THR A 44 -39.37 11.53 -10.85
N LYS A 45 -40.13 11.25 -9.79
CA LYS A 45 -40.90 12.26 -9.03
C LYS A 45 -40.02 13.40 -8.51
N TRP A 46 -38.84 13.10 -7.96
CA TRP A 46 -37.92 14.12 -7.47
C TRP A 46 -37.41 15.04 -8.58
N TRP A 47 -36.94 14.49 -9.70
CA TRP A 47 -36.41 15.30 -10.79
C TRP A 47 -37.48 15.91 -11.70
N THR A 48 -38.73 15.44 -11.66
CA THR A 48 -39.88 16.19 -12.19
C THR A 48 -40.15 17.43 -11.36
N ARG A 49 -40.08 17.32 -10.02
CA ARG A 49 -40.28 18.45 -9.11
C ARG A 49 -39.11 19.44 -9.13
N TRP A 50 -37.88 18.95 -9.25
CA TRP A 50 -36.66 19.75 -9.28
C TRP A 50 -35.77 19.35 -10.48
N PRO A 51 -36.08 19.85 -11.69
CA PRO A 51 -35.38 19.43 -12.92
C PRO A 51 -33.88 19.73 -12.95
N SER A 52 -33.43 20.70 -12.14
CA SER A 52 -32.04 21.12 -12.02
C SER A 52 -31.34 20.57 -10.76
N ALA A 53 -31.98 19.69 -9.98
CA ALA A 53 -31.36 19.14 -8.78
C ALA A 53 -30.05 18.40 -9.11
N ASN A 54 -29.03 18.67 -8.30
CA ASN A 54 -27.77 17.94 -8.29
C ASN A 54 -27.98 16.52 -7.76
N ILE A 55 -27.02 15.65 -8.02
CA ILE A 55 -27.06 14.25 -7.60
C ILE A 55 -26.06 14.08 -6.46
N ALA A 56 -26.52 13.63 -5.29
CA ALA A 56 -25.63 12.99 -4.34
C ALA A 56 -25.73 11.47 -4.39
N VAL A 57 -24.59 10.82 -4.24
CA VAL A 57 -24.49 9.39 -3.97
C VAL A 57 -24.34 9.21 -2.46
N VAL A 58 -25.23 8.43 -1.87
CA VAL A 58 -25.13 8.02 -0.46
C VAL A 58 -24.03 6.96 -0.38
N CYS A 59 -22.96 7.25 0.35
CA CYS A 59 -21.80 6.38 0.48
C CYS A 59 -22.07 5.23 1.47
N GLY A 60 -21.24 4.19 1.41
CA GLY A 60 -21.33 3.03 2.29
C GLY A 60 -21.71 1.74 1.57
N LYS A 61 -22.11 0.73 2.36
CA LYS A 61 -22.29 -0.65 1.92
C LYS A 61 -23.32 -0.80 0.79
N LEU A 62 -24.42 -0.06 0.88
CA LEU A 62 -25.52 -0.15 -0.10
C LEU A 62 -25.07 0.26 -1.51
N SER A 63 -24.35 1.38 -1.62
CA SER A 63 -23.80 1.89 -2.87
C SER A 63 -22.45 1.25 -3.22
N GLY A 64 -21.81 0.54 -2.30
CA GLY A 64 -20.52 -0.13 -2.51
C GLY A 64 -19.35 0.84 -2.70
N VAL A 65 -19.47 2.09 -2.25
CA VAL A 65 -18.48 3.14 -2.48
C VAL A 65 -18.09 3.86 -1.19
N MET A 66 -16.81 4.21 -1.10
CA MET A 66 -16.29 5.19 -0.15
C MET A 66 -15.39 6.18 -0.89
N VAL A 67 -15.27 7.40 -0.38
CA VAL A 67 -14.57 8.49 -1.05
C VAL A 67 -13.64 9.20 -0.09
N ILE A 68 -12.43 9.51 -0.56
CA ILE A 68 -11.51 10.44 0.09
C ILE A 68 -11.69 11.81 -0.57
N ASP A 69 -12.18 12.77 0.20
CA ASP A 69 -12.48 14.13 -0.25
C ASP A 69 -11.34 15.05 0.21
N ILE A 70 -10.60 15.59 -0.76
CA ILE A 70 -9.33 16.29 -0.58
C ILE A 70 -9.56 17.76 -0.95
N ASP A 71 -9.39 18.65 0.03
CA ASP A 71 -9.70 20.08 -0.10
C ASP A 71 -8.50 20.92 -0.56
N THR A 72 -7.25 20.47 -0.36
CA THR A 72 -6.03 21.26 -0.67
C THR A 72 -5.01 20.49 -1.51
N GLN A 73 -4.10 21.22 -2.16
CA GLN A 73 -3.04 20.64 -2.98
C GLN A 73 -2.01 19.90 -2.12
N GLU A 74 -1.68 20.43 -0.94
CA GLU A 74 -0.75 19.80 0.00
C GLU A 74 -1.32 18.47 0.52
N ALA A 75 -2.62 18.44 0.82
CA ALA A 75 -3.31 17.23 1.19
C ALA A 75 -3.29 16.20 0.03
N LYS A 76 -3.47 16.66 -1.21
CA LYS A 76 -3.38 15.81 -2.41
C LYS A 76 -1.99 15.18 -2.55
N GLU A 77 -0.93 15.96 -2.41
CA GLU A 77 0.45 15.48 -2.44
C GLU A 77 0.71 14.46 -1.33
N SER A 78 0.24 14.73 -0.11
CA SER A 78 0.39 13.79 1.01
C SER A 78 -0.33 12.47 0.78
N ILE A 79 -1.52 12.49 0.15
CA ILE A 79 -2.27 11.28 -0.17
C ILE A 79 -1.60 10.52 -1.32
N ASP A 80 -1.04 11.23 -2.31
CA ASP A 80 -0.35 10.62 -3.45
C ASP A 80 0.87 9.79 -3.03
N GLU A 81 1.53 10.12 -1.92
CA GLU A 81 2.62 9.31 -1.36
C GLU A 81 2.18 7.88 -0.97
N PHE A 82 0.89 7.67 -0.70
CA PHE A 82 0.33 6.35 -0.37
C PHE A 82 -0.21 5.60 -1.59
N LEU A 83 -0.30 6.25 -2.75
CA LEU A 83 -0.93 5.70 -3.94
C LEU A 83 0.15 5.16 -4.88
N PRO A 84 0.07 3.89 -5.31
CA PRO A 84 0.99 3.39 -6.32
C PRO A 84 0.72 4.05 -7.66
N ASP A 85 1.76 4.42 -8.39
CA ASP A 85 1.67 5.06 -9.72
C ASP A 85 0.83 4.25 -10.73
N SER A 86 0.72 2.93 -10.53
CA SER A 86 -0.05 2.03 -11.39
C SER A 86 -1.55 1.97 -11.07
N LEU A 87 -2.00 2.59 -9.98
CA LEU A 87 -3.40 2.54 -9.56
C LEU A 87 -4.20 3.65 -10.25
N ASP A 88 -5.05 3.27 -11.21
CA ASP A 88 -5.99 4.20 -11.82
C ASP A 88 -7.22 4.36 -10.92
N ILE A 89 -7.36 5.55 -10.34
CA ILE A 89 -8.42 5.87 -9.37
C ILE A 89 -9.41 6.81 -10.03
N PRO A 90 -10.69 6.39 -10.20
CA PRO A 90 -11.72 7.29 -10.65
C PRO A 90 -11.79 8.51 -9.75
N THR A 91 -11.63 9.68 -10.35
CA THR A 91 -11.46 10.93 -9.62
C THR A 91 -12.37 12.02 -10.18
N THR A 92 -13.03 12.78 -9.31
CA THR A 92 -13.72 14.02 -9.71
C THR A 92 -13.02 15.23 -9.14
N ARG A 93 -12.90 16.31 -9.93
CA ARG A 93 -12.64 17.65 -9.40
C ARG A 93 -13.87 18.19 -8.69
N THR A 94 -13.67 18.94 -7.61
CA THR A 94 -14.74 19.64 -6.88
C THR A 94 -14.79 21.12 -7.28
N PRO A 95 -15.91 21.83 -7.02
CA PRO A 95 -16.04 23.26 -7.29
C PRO A 95 -14.98 24.14 -6.63
N ASN A 96 -14.36 23.68 -5.55
CA ASN A 96 -13.34 24.41 -4.80
C ASN A 96 -11.91 23.92 -5.13
N ASN A 97 -11.68 23.44 -6.36
CA ASN A 97 -10.40 22.88 -6.84
C ASN A 97 -9.89 21.62 -6.11
N GLY A 98 -10.68 21.03 -5.22
CA GLY A 98 -10.37 19.76 -4.55
C GLY A 98 -10.57 18.52 -5.43
N TRP A 99 -10.42 17.35 -4.82
CA TRP A 99 -10.56 16.03 -5.46
C TRP A 99 -11.42 15.10 -4.63
N HIS A 100 -12.28 14.32 -5.27
CA HIS A 100 -12.84 13.11 -4.69
C HIS A 100 -12.16 11.91 -5.32
N LEU A 101 -11.47 11.10 -4.53
CA LEU A 101 -10.92 9.80 -4.96
C LEU A 101 -11.89 8.69 -4.57
N TYR A 102 -12.37 7.93 -5.54
CA TYR A 102 -13.41 6.92 -5.34
C TYR A 102 -12.82 5.53 -5.17
N PHE A 103 -13.18 4.86 -4.08
CA PHE A 103 -12.74 3.52 -3.74
C PHE A 103 -13.94 2.60 -3.48
N ARG A 104 -13.71 1.29 -3.64
CA ARG A 104 -14.68 0.27 -3.23
C ARG A 104 -14.90 0.36 -1.72
N PHE A 105 -16.16 0.28 -1.31
CA PHE A 105 -16.49 0.28 0.12
C PHE A 105 -15.82 -0.89 0.85
N LYS A 106 -15.18 -0.57 1.97
CA LYS A 106 -14.64 -1.51 2.95
C LYS A 106 -15.10 -1.09 4.35
N GLU A 107 -15.58 -2.05 5.13
CA GLU A 107 -15.98 -1.79 6.53
C GLU A 107 -14.75 -1.42 7.38
N GLY A 108 -14.95 -0.55 8.38
CA GLY A 108 -13.92 -0.16 9.35
C GLY A 108 -13.74 1.35 9.49
N LEU A 109 -13.81 2.11 8.40
CA LEU A 109 -13.73 3.57 8.45
C LEU A 109 -15.08 4.19 8.84
N SER A 110 -15.02 5.22 9.67
CA SER A 110 -16.17 6.07 10.00
C SER A 110 -16.21 7.30 9.10
N ASN A 111 -17.41 7.80 8.78
CA ASN A 111 -17.55 9.07 8.08
C ASN A 111 -17.05 10.20 8.98
N LYS A 112 -15.98 10.89 8.57
CA LYS A 112 -15.26 11.85 9.40
C LYS A 112 -14.75 13.00 8.55
N SER A 113 -15.04 14.23 8.97
CA SER A 113 -14.40 15.41 8.40
C SER A 113 -13.11 15.73 9.16
N GLY A 114 -12.10 16.22 8.46
CA GLY A 114 -10.78 16.49 9.00
C GLY A 114 -10.11 15.22 9.57
N ALA A 115 -10.22 14.10 8.85
CA ALA A 115 -9.53 12.87 9.24
C ALA A 115 -8.01 13.05 9.20
N LEU A 116 -7.53 13.81 8.20
CA LEU A 116 -6.20 14.40 8.15
C LEU A 116 -6.36 15.89 7.75
N PRO A 117 -5.33 16.74 7.92
CA PRO A 117 -5.38 18.12 7.44
C PRO A 117 -5.77 18.19 5.96
N GLY A 118 -6.90 18.82 5.66
CA GLY A 118 -7.43 18.94 4.28
C GLY A 118 -8.03 17.66 3.68
N VAL A 119 -8.27 16.62 4.49
CA VAL A 119 -8.83 15.33 4.03
C VAL A 119 -10.06 14.90 4.84
N ASP A 120 -11.15 14.67 4.14
CA ASP A 120 -12.41 14.14 4.65
C ASP A 120 -12.63 12.70 4.16
N ILE A 121 -13.24 11.86 5.01
CA ILE A 121 -13.64 10.49 4.68
C ILE A 121 -15.15 10.44 4.54
N ARG A 122 -15.62 10.04 3.36
CA ARG A 122 -17.03 9.84 3.05
C ARG A 122 -17.31 8.36 2.84
N THR A 123 -17.92 7.74 3.84
CA THR A 123 -18.24 6.30 3.87
C THR A 123 -19.66 6.10 4.40
N GLN A 124 -19.96 4.95 5.01
CA GLN A 124 -21.24 4.70 5.67
C GLN A 124 -21.63 5.88 6.57
N GLY A 125 -22.87 6.37 6.43
CA GLY A 125 -23.36 7.53 7.16
C GLY A 125 -23.14 8.87 6.46
N GLY A 126 -22.45 8.90 5.31
CA GLY A 126 -22.20 10.11 4.52
C GLY A 126 -22.76 10.03 3.11
N TYR A 127 -22.71 11.15 2.40
CA TYR A 127 -22.96 11.24 0.97
C TYR A 127 -21.93 12.16 0.32
N ILE A 128 -21.75 12.03 -0.99
CA ILE A 128 -20.96 12.93 -1.82
C ILE A 128 -21.81 13.50 -2.94
N ILE A 129 -21.53 14.74 -3.36
CA ILE A 129 -22.10 15.27 -4.60
C ILE A 129 -21.32 14.67 -5.76
N SER A 130 -22.03 14.09 -6.71
CA SER A 130 -21.45 13.34 -7.81
C SER A 130 -21.54 14.09 -9.14
N ALA A 131 -20.59 13.82 -10.03
CA ALA A 131 -20.56 14.44 -11.35
C ALA A 131 -21.65 13.84 -12.27
N PRO A 132 -22.27 14.61 -13.17
CA PRO A 132 -22.13 16.05 -13.33
C PRO A 132 -23.10 16.80 -12.41
N SER A 133 -22.58 17.61 -11.47
CA SER A 133 -23.39 18.48 -10.60
C SER A 133 -22.75 19.86 -10.54
N SER A 134 -23.55 20.91 -10.44
CA SER A 134 -23.09 22.32 -10.39
C SER A 134 -23.48 22.94 -9.06
N CYS A 135 -22.53 23.46 -8.30
CA CYS A 135 -22.75 24.02 -6.96
C CYS A 135 -22.51 25.53 -6.98
N HIS A 136 -23.31 26.24 -6.17
CA HIS A 136 -23.20 27.67 -5.95
C HIS A 136 -23.50 27.94 -4.47
N TYR A 137 -22.48 28.29 -3.69
CA TYR A 137 -22.58 28.44 -2.23
C TYR A 137 -21.45 29.30 -1.66
N GLU A 138 -21.60 29.76 -0.42
CA GLU A 138 -20.57 30.52 0.29
C GLU A 138 -19.79 29.61 1.27
N LYS A 139 -18.45 29.73 1.29
CA LYS A 139 -17.57 29.07 2.28
C LYS A 139 -16.49 30.07 2.68
N ASN A 140 -16.36 30.33 3.99
CA ASN A 140 -15.36 31.26 4.56
C ASN A 140 -15.36 32.65 3.89
N GLY A 141 -16.54 33.22 3.59
CA GLY A 141 -16.69 34.52 2.95
C GLY A 141 -16.43 34.55 1.44
N ASN A 142 -16.09 33.40 0.83
CA ASN A 142 -15.90 33.29 -0.62
C ASN A 142 -17.09 32.59 -1.27
N ILE A 143 -17.58 33.15 -2.37
CA ILE A 143 -18.57 32.51 -3.23
C ILE A 143 -17.86 31.45 -4.08
N ILE A 144 -18.29 30.21 -3.93
CA ILE A 144 -17.84 29.07 -4.72
C ILE A 144 -18.93 28.77 -5.74
N ASP A 145 -18.56 28.92 -7.02
CA ASP A 145 -19.40 28.56 -8.16
C ASP A 145 -18.60 27.65 -9.08
N GLY A 146 -19.07 26.42 -9.27
CA GLY A 146 -18.31 25.44 -10.03
C GLY A 146 -18.99 24.08 -10.13
N LYS A 147 -18.29 23.12 -10.74
CA LYS A 147 -18.87 21.81 -11.08
C LYS A 147 -18.06 20.67 -10.48
N HIS A 148 -18.77 19.61 -10.10
CA HIS A 148 -18.16 18.29 -9.94
C HIS A 148 -18.01 17.66 -11.32
N LEU A 149 -16.78 17.35 -11.72
CA LEU A 149 -16.45 16.81 -13.04
C LEU A 149 -15.49 15.63 -12.93
N TRP A 150 -15.77 14.56 -13.67
CA TRP A 150 -14.86 13.43 -13.82
C TRP A 150 -13.57 13.86 -14.54
N ILE A 151 -12.42 13.45 -14.00
CA ILE A 151 -11.12 13.61 -14.66
C ILE A 151 -10.96 12.51 -15.72
N ASN A 152 -10.12 12.76 -16.75
CA ASN A 152 -9.77 11.81 -17.81
C ASN A 152 -10.97 11.25 -18.59
N ASN A 153 -12.08 11.99 -18.67
CA ASN A 153 -13.32 11.54 -19.28
C ASN A 153 -13.85 10.22 -18.70
N PHE A 154 -13.57 9.95 -17.43
CA PHE A 154 -14.06 8.74 -16.76
C PHE A 154 -15.59 8.67 -16.88
N LYS A 155 -16.08 7.50 -17.28
CA LYS A 155 -17.49 7.18 -17.33
C LYS A 155 -17.74 6.09 -16.32
N LEU A 156 -18.73 6.30 -15.45
CA LEU A 156 -19.16 5.28 -14.51
C LEU A 156 -19.49 3.98 -15.28
N GLY A 157 -18.83 2.86 -14.93
CA GLY A 157 -19.14 1.54 -15.47
C GLY A 157 -20.44 0.94 -14.88
N TYR A 158 -20.92 -0.17 -15.44
CA TYR A 158 -22.06 -0.92 -14.88
C TYR A 158 -21.65 -1.81 -13.69
N SER A 159 -20.40 -2.24 -13.66
CA SER A 159 -19.80 -2.91 -12.52
C SER A 159 -19.27 -1.85 -11.55
N ARG A 160 -19.55 -2.00 -10.26
CA ARG A 160 -19.11 -1.08 -9.18
C ARG A 160 -17.61 -1.27 -8.90
N ASP A 161 -16.81 -1.18 -9.96
CA ASP A 161 -15.40 -1.56 -9.99
C ASP A 161 -14.51 -0.38 -9.63
N PHE A 162 -14.84 0.31 -8.54
CA PHE A 162 -13.84 1.17 -7.93
C PHE A 162 -12.69 0.32 -7.40
N PRO A 163 -11.44 0.81 -7.49
CA PRO A 163 -10.30 0.10 -6.95
C PRO A 163 -10.42 -0.04 -5.42
N GLU A 164 -9.76 -1.05 -4.88
CA GLU A 164 -9.57 -1.13 -3.44
C GLU A 164 -8.59 -0.05 -2.98
N MET A 165 -8.86 0.54 -1.82
CA MET A 165 -7.94 1.50 -1.22
C MET A 165 -6.65 0.78 -0.80
N PRO A 166 -5.46 1.32 -1.12
CA PRO A 166 -4.21 0.78 -0.61
C PRO A 166 -4.27 0.61 0.91
N SER A 167 -3.82 -0.54 1.42
CA SER A 167 -3.92 -0.87 2.84
C SER A 167 -3.27 0.20 3.73
N MET A 168 -2.11 0.71 3.31
CA MET A 168 -1.38 1.75 4.06
C MET A 168 -2.20 3.03 4.23
N LEU A 169 -2.91 3.46 3.19
CA LEU A 169 -3.81 4.61 3.27
C LEU A 169 -5.01 4.31 4.17
N PHE A 170 -5.65 3.15 3.99
CA PHE A 170 -6.80 2.74 4.78
C PHE A 170 -6.49 2.67 6.28
N ASP A 171 -5.36 2.04 6.65
CA ASP A 171 -4.95 1.86 8.02
C ASP A 171 -4.54 3.20 8.67
N THR A 172 -3.89 4.07 7.91
CA THR A 172 -3.54 5.44 8.36
C THR A 172 -4.80 6.25 8.68
N LEU A 173 -5.78 6.23 7.78
CA LEU A 173 -7.06 6.92 7.98
C LEU A 173 -7.85 6.32 9.14
N LEU A 174 -7.82 5.00 9.32
CA LEU A 174 -8.47 4.31 10.44
C LEU A 174 -7.85 4.72 11.77
N PHE A 175 -6.52 4.78 11.83
CA PHE A 175 -5.79 5.27 13.00
C PHE A 175 -6.12 6.73 13.32
N ALA A 176 -6.14 7.61 12.31
CA ALA A 176 -6.49 9.02 12.49
C ALA A 176 -7.97 9.23 12.87
N CYS A 177 -8.85 8.32 12.46
CA CYS A 177 -10.24 8.30 12.91
C CYS A 177 -10.36 8.00 14.40
N ASN A 178 -9.65 6.96 14.86
CA ASN A 178 -9.73 6.47 16.23
C ASN A 178 -8.97 7.35 17.24
N ASN A 179 -7.95 8.08 16.79
CA ASN A 179 -7.22 9.01 17.62
C ASN A 179 -7.79 10.42 17.48
N ASN A 180 -8.59 10.83 18.46
CA ASN A 180 -9.33 12.09 18.52
C ASN A 180 -8.46 13.36 18.67
N ARG A 181 -7.17 13.30 18.30
CA ARG A 181 -6.21 14.41 18.51
C ARG A 181 -6.04 15.34 17.31
N TYR A 182 -6.51 14.98 16.12
CA TYR A 182 -6.41 15.82 14.92
C TYR A 182 -7.63 16.71 14.66
N SER A 183 -8.68 16.61 15.48
CA SER A 183 -9.91 17.41 15.30
C SER A 183 -9.82 18.84 15.86
N ASN A 184 -8.72 19.24 16.50
CA ASN A 184 -8.53 20.59 17.04
C ASN A 184 -7.32 21.28 16.41
N THR A 185 -7.45 21.70 15.16
CA THR A 185 -6.68 22.85 14.65
C THR A 185 -7.60 23.81 13.90
N SER A 186 -8.63 24.26 14.59
CA SER A 186 -9.26 25.55 14.30
C SER A 186 -8.65 26.59 15.23
N CYS A 187 -7.96 27.57 14.64
CA CYS A 187 -7.68 28.89 15.20
C CYS A 187 -6.93 28.92 16.56
N ILE A 188 -5.61 29.11 16.51
CA ILE A 188 -4.84 29.59 17.68
C ILE A 188 -5.25 31.06 17.90
N GLY A 189 -6.21 31.26 18.80
CA GLY A 189 -6.23 32.40 19.71
C GLY A 189 -5.61 31.95 21.03
N GLU A 190 -4.74 32.79 21.57
CA GLU A 190 -4.02 32.61 22.83
C GLU A 190 -4.95 32.26 24.01
N ASN A 191 -4.56 31.29 24.84
CA ASN A 191 -4.31 31.48 26.27
C ASN A 191 -4.04 30.15 27.01
N ASP A 192 -3.10 30.23 27.96
CA ASP A 192 -2.73 29.25 28.99
C ASP A 192 -3.93 28.70 29.79
N ASP A 193 -3.91 27.42 30.18
CA ASP A 193 -3.55 27.02 31.55
C ASP A 193 -3.68 25.50 31.80
N SER A 194 -2.87 25.04 32.75
CA SER A 194 -2.63 23.68 33.27
C SER A 194 -3.85 22.79 33.65
N GLN A 195 -3.71 21.45 33.49
CA GLN A 195 -3.70 20.45 34.59
C GLN A 195 -3.73 18.99 34.11
N GLU A 196 -2.91 18.15 34.77
CA GLU A 196 -2.82 16.69 34.67
C GLU A 196 -4.02 15.97 35.33
N ALA A 197 -4.44 14.82 34.78
CA ALA A 197 -4.79 13.62 35.55
C ALA A 197 -5.05 12.43 34.60
N GLY A 198 -4.37 11.31 34.82
CA GLY A 198 -4.50 10.09 34.03
C GLY A 198 -5.60 9.13 34.49
N SER A 199 -5.88 8.13 33.66
CA SER A 199 -6.08 6.74 34.10
C SER A 199 -6.03 5.79 32.91
N HIS A 200 -5.42 4.64 33.15
CA HIS A 200 -5.22 3.53 32.23
C HIS A 200 -6.53 2.86 31.82
N GLN A 201 -6.63 2.39 30.56
CA GLN A 201 -7.19 1.06 30.28
C GLN A 201 -6.71 0.51 28.91
N GLU A 202 -6.19 -0.71 29.00
CA GLU A 202 -5.58 -1.61 28.03
C GLU A 202 -6.44 -1.84 26.77
N SER A 203 -5.96 -1.44 25.59
CA SER A 203 -5.25 -2.25 24.58
C SER A 203 -6.04 -3.44 23.98
N SER A 204 -6.78 -3.16 22.89
CA SER A 204 -7.04 -4.13 21.81
C SER A 204 -6.12 -3.89 20.59
N MET A 205 -4.96 -3.26 20.82
CA MET A 205 -3.93 -2.89 19.82
C MET A 205 -3.12 -4.08 19.26
N SER A 206 -3.64 -5.31 19.32
CA SER A 206 -2.78 -6.49 19.18
C SER A 206 -2.66 -7.11 17.78
N SER A 207 -3.51 -6.81 16.79
CA SER A 207 -3.50 -7.62 15.54
C SER A 207 -2.98 -6.91 14.28
N THR A 208 -3.08 -5.58 14.20
CA THR A 208 -2.81 -4.86 12.93
C THR A 208 -1.39 -4.31 12.84
N VAL A 209 -0.82 -3.86 13.97
CA VAL A 209 0.57 -3.38 14.04
C VAL A 209 1.57 -4.53 13.84
N ILE A 210 1.22 -5.76 14.24
CA ILE A 210 2.05 -6.96 14.09
C ILE A 210 2.22 -7.36 12.60
N ASN A 211 1.29 -6.99 11.72
CA ASN A 211 1.36 -7.37 10.30
C ASN A 211 2.24 -6.45 9.43
N PHE A 212 2.60 -5.26 9.91
CA PHE A 212 3.45 -4.30 9.18
C PHE A 212 4.94 -4.65 9.23
N LEU A 213 5.31 -5.64 10.04
CA LEU A 213 6.71 -5.99 10.35
C LEU A 213 7.13 -7.35 9.80
N LYS A 214 6.35 -7.90 8.85
CA LYS A 214 6.64 -9.16 8.18
C LYS A 214 7.27 -8.92 6.81
N GLY A 215 8.60 -8.96 6.78
CA GLY A 215 9.41 -9.05 5.56
C GLY A 215 10.46 -7.95 5.44
N GLY A 216 11.72 -8.34 5.20
CA GLY A 216 12.83 -7.62 4.52
C GLY A 216 13.25 -6.18 4.88
N SER A 217 12.34 -5.31 5.33
CA SER A 217 12.52 -3.86 5.48
C SER A 217 12.17 -3.37 6.89
N ARG A 218 12.20 -4.26 7.90
CA ARG A 218 11.89 -3.94 9.30
C ARG A 218 12.76 -2.80 9.84
N ASP A 219 14.01 -2.77 9.39
CA ASP A 219 15.03 -1.82 9.82
C ASP A 219 14.74 -0.41 9.29
N ASP A 220 14.37 -0.33 8.01
CA ASP A 220 14.05 0.91 7.29
C ASP A 220 12.73 1.50 7.76
N SER A 221 11.75 0.65 8.03
CA SER A 221 10.41 1.06 8.45
C SER A 221 10.43 1.74 9.81
N LEU A 222 11.11 1.15 10.81
CA LEU A 222 11.22 1.73 12.15
C LEU A 222 11.92 3.09 12.12
N PHE A 223 12.98 3.21 11.31
CA PHE A 223 13.75 4.44 11.17
C PHE A 223 12.99 5.54 10.42
N HIS A 224 12.27 5.18 9.35
CA HIS A 224 11.42 6.12 8.61
C HIS A 224 10.30 6.66 9.51
N THR A 225 9.61 5.78 10.24
CA THR A 225 8.59 6.17 11.22
C THR A 225 9.17 7.13 12.27
N ALA A 226 10.37 6.86 12.77
CA ALA A 226 11.04 7.75 13.72
C ALA A 226 11.25 9.16 13.13
N ASN A 227 11.76 9.26 11.90
CA ASN A 227 12.00 10.54 11.24
C ASN A 227 10.71 11.32 10.98
N CYS A 228 9.64 10.65 10.56
CA CYS A 228 8.35 11.30 10.32
C CYS A 228 7.78 11.87 11.63
N LEU A 229 7.85 11.14 12.73
CA LEU A 229 7.38 11.60 14.04
C LEU A 229 8.19 12.81 14.55
N VAL A 230 9.52 12.77 14.42
CA VAL A 230 10.41 13.86 14.87
C VAL A 230 10.23 15.13 14.02
N LYS A 231 10.11 14.99 12.69
CA LYS A 231 9.88 16.13 11.78
C LYS A 231 8.46 16.69 11.91
N GLY A 232 7.48 15.85 12.20
CA GLY A 232 6.11 16.24 12.52
C GLY A 232 5.97 16.96 13.88
N GLY A 233 7.08 17.19 14.60
CA GLY A 233 7.09 17.96 15.84
C GLY A 233 6.68 17.17 17.08
N CYS A 234 6.62 15.83 17.01
CA CYS A 234 6.30 15.02 18.19
C CYS A 234 7.39 15.14 19.26
N GLU A 235 6.97 15.22 20.52
CA GLU A 235 7.90 15.31 21.65
C GLU A 235 8.72 14.03 21.84
N LYS A 236 10.01 14.18 22.20
CA LYS A 236 10.98 13.09 22.35
C LYS A 236 10.46 11.91 23.20
N PRO A 237 9.77 12.10 24.34
CA PRO A 237 9.22 10.99 25.14
C PRO A 237 8.15 10.18 24.40
N VAL A 238 7.33 10.85 23.58
CA VAL A 238 6.25 10.23 22.80
C VAL A 238 6.82 9.43 21.65
N VAL A 239 7.81 10.00 20.94
CA VAL A 239 8.54 9.33 19.86
C VAL A 239 9.21 8.05 20.37
N LYS A 240 9.92 8.13 21.50
CA LYS A 240 10.62 6.99 22.10
C LYS A 240 9.64 5.85 22.43
N LYS A 241 8.52 6.17 23.08
CA LYS A 241 7.51 5.17 23.48
C LYS A 241 6.84 4.49 22.28
N ILE A 242 6.52 5.25 21.22
CA ILE A 242 5.94 4.68 19.99
C ILE A 242 6.93 3.73 19.32
N LEU A 243 8.20 4.13 19.21
CA LEU A 243 9.22 3.33 18.54
C LEU A 243 9.64 2.10 19.36
N GLU A 244 9.66 2.18 20.69
CA GLU A 244 9.87 1.01 21.57
C GLU A 244 8.77 -0.04 21.40
N ILE A 245 7.51 0.40 21.27
CA ILE A 245 6.39 -0.50 21.01
C ILE A 245 6.52 -1.14 19.64
N LEU A 246 6.85 -0.37 18.60
CA LEU A 246 7.06 -0.90 17.25
C LEU A 246 8.26 -1.87 17.19
N ALA A 247 9.33 -1.55 17.90
CA ALA A 247 10.54 -2.35 17.97
C ALA A 247 10.35 -3.70 18.69
N LYS A 248 9.53 -3.74 19.74
CA LYS A 248 9.17 -4.97 20.46
C LYS A 248 8.22 -5.88 19.68
N ASN A 249 7.44 -5.31 18.75
CA ASN A 249 6.41 -6.02 18.00
C ASN A 249 6.81 -6.37 16.55
N CYS A 250 8.08 -6.17 16.17
CA CYS A 250 8.56 -6.55 14.84
C CYS A 250 9.03 -8.00 14.76
N ASP A 251 9.15 -8.54 13.54
CA ASP A 251 9.59 -9.91 13.30
C ASP A 251 10.85 -9.96 12.41
N PRO A 252 12.02 -10.33 12.95
CA PRO A 252 12.30 -10.59 14.36
C PRO A 252 12.26 -9.31 15.21
N PRO A 253 12.02 -9.40 16.54
CA PRO A 253 12.01 -8.24 17.43
C PRO A 253 13.39 -7.58 17.51
N PHE A 254 13.42 -6.25 17.63
CA PHE A 254 14.66 -5.52 17.94
C PHE A 254 15.04 -5.76 19.39
N SER A 255 16.34 -5.87 19.66
CA SER A 255 16.82 -5.74 21.03
C SER A 255 16.63 -4.31 21.54
N GLU A 256 16.45 -4.12 22.86
CA GLU A 256 16.27 -2.78 23.44
C GLU A 256 17.41 -1.82 23.06
N LYS A 257 18.63 -2.34 22.96
CA LYS A 257 19.80 -1.57 22.51
C LYS A 257 19.73 -1.15 21.04
N GLU A 258 19.31 -2.03 20.13
CA GLU A 258 19.21 -1.70 18.70
C GLU A 258 18.10 -0.67 18.43
N ALA A 259 16.97 -0.80 19.12
CA ALA A 259 15.88 0.16 19.04
C ALA A 259 16.32 1.53 19.54
N GLU A 260 16.97 1.60 20.71
CA GLU A 260 17.42 2.85 21.31
C GLU A 260 18.48 3.55 20.45
N ILE A 261 19.41 2.80 19.84
CA ILE A 261 20.40 3.34 18.89
C ILE A 261 19.70 4.04 17.71
N LYS A 262 18.66 3.42 17.14
CA LYS A 262 17.94 3.99 15.99
C LYS A 262 17.11 5.19 16.35
N ILE A 263 16.44 5.14 17.51
CA ILE A 263 15.65 6.24 18.06
C ILE A 263 16.56 7.44 18.30
N GLU A 264 17.69 7.24 18.97
CA GLU A 264 18.64 8.31 19.27
C GLU A 264 19.29 8.84 17.98
N SER A 265 19.54 7.97 16.99
CA SER A 265 20.05 8.35 15.67
C SER A 265 19.06 9.26 14.90
N ALA A 266 17.75 9.03 15.00
CA ALA A 266 16.74 9.92 14.40
C ALA A 266 16.62 11.25 15.15
N LEU A 267 16.72 11.22 16.49
CA LEU A 267 16.61 12.41 17.35
C LEU A 267 17.81 13.34 17.26
N GLN A 268 19.04 12.81 17.26
CA GLN A 268 20.28 13.59 17.11
C GLN A 268 20.37 14.33 15.76
N ARG A 269 19.60 13.90 14.74
CA ARG A 269 19.57 14.53 13.41
C ARG A 269 18.73 15.81 13.35
N LYS A 270 17.76 16.02 14.26
CA LYS A 270 17.06 17.31 14.39
C LYS A 270 18.01 18.42 14.88
N GLU A 271 19.01 18.05 15.68
CA GLU A 271 20.01 18.95 16.24
C GLU A 271 21.18 19.23 15.27
N ARG A 272 21.57 18.27 14.42
CA ARG A 272 22.68 18.40 13.45
C ARG A 272 22.32 19.09 12.13
N ARG A 273 21.52 20.16 12.16
CA ARG A 273 21.12 20.88 10.93
C ARG A 273 22.28 21.59 10.20
N GLU A 274 23.51 21.48 10.69
CA GLU A 274 24.74 21.97 10.06
C GLU A 274 25.76 20.84 9.71
N GLY A 275 25.29 19.61 9.45
CA GLY A 275 26.14 18.46 9.11
C GLY A 275 26.13 18.04 7.63
N ASN A 276 27.29 17.62 7.12
CA ASN A 276 27.58 17.26 5.73
C ASN A 276 26.76 16.05 5.22
N LEU A 277 25.84 16.26 4.26
CA LEU A 277 24.97 15.26 3.60
C LEU A 277 25.71 13.95 3.21
N THR A 278 27.00 14.04 2.92
CA THR A 278 27.85 12.87 2.61
C THR A 278 27.95 11.89 3.77
N ALA A 279 28.13 12.38 5.01
CA ALA A 279 28.21 11.53 6.19
C ALA A 279 26.85 10.87 6.46
N ASP A 280 25.76 11.63 6.31
CA ASP A 280 24.41 11.12 6.56
C ASP A 280 24.03 9.98 5.60
N ILE A 281 24.30 10.15 4.30
CA ILE A 281 24.04 9.09 3.31
C ILE A 281 24.93 7.87 3.57
N ARG A 282 26.18 8.08 4.00
CA ARG A 282 27.09 6.97 4.33
C ARG A 282 26.57 6.14 5.51
N ASP A 283 26.17 6.80 6.59
CA ASP A 283 25.63 6.14 7.79
C ASP A 283 24.33 5.39 7.47
N PHE A 284 23.48 5.97 6.62
CA PHE A 284 22.27 5.32 6.12
C PHE A 284 22.59 4.02 5.38
N ILE A 285 23.54 4.06 4.44
CA ILE A 285 23.95 2.89 3.67
C ILE A 285 24.53 1.79 4.56
N LEU A 286 25.38 2.16 5.53
CA LEU A 286 26.02 1.19 6.43
C LEU A 286 25.07 0.55 7.45
N SER A 287 23.94 1.20 7.75
CA SER A 287 22.90 0.68 8.65
C SER A 287 21.80 -0.09 7.92
N SER A 288 21.84 -0.12 6.59
CA SER A 288 20.86 -0.78 5.74
C SER A 288 21.40 -2.13 5.24
N SER A 289 20.51 -3.08 4.92
CA SER A 289 20.89 -4.38 4.34
C SER A 289 20.17 -4.63 3.02
N GLY A 290 20.82 -5.32 2.08
CA GLY A 290 20.20 -5.69 0.80
C GLY A 290 20.35 -4.63 -0.30
N ILE A 291 19.31 -4.49 -1.13
CA ILE A 291 19.30 -3.59 -2.31
C ILE A 291 18.66 -2.25 -1.94
N ILE A 292 19.33 -1.16 -2.27
CA ILE A 292 18.97 0.22 -1.99
C ILE A 292 18.94 0.99 -3.31
N SER A 293 17.86 1.73 -3.56
CA SER A 293 17.77 2.60 -4.73
C SER A 293 18.16 4.05 -4.42
N SER A 294 18.68 4.77 -5.41
CA SER A 294 18.98 6.20 -5.30
C SER A 294 17.72 7.02 -5.02
N SER A 295 16.59 6.62 -5.59
CA SER A 295 15.27 7.22 -5.30
C SER A 295 14.91 7.06 -3.82
N PHE A 296 15.18 5.89 -3.23
CA PHE A 296 14.93 5.64 -1.83
C PHE A 296 15.83 6.48 -0.91
N VAL A 297 17.11 6.63 -1.25
CA VAL A 297 18.03 7.53 -0.55
C VAL A 297 17.52 8.98 -0.63
N ILE A 298 17.13 9.45 -1.82
CA ILE A 298 16.57 10.79 -2.04
C ILE A 298 15.32 11.01 -1.17
N MET A 299 14.43 10.03 -1.11
CA MET A 299 13.21 10.07 -0.30
C MET A 299 13.52 10.12 1.20
N CYS A 300 14.40 9.23 1.68
CA CYS A 300 14.77 9.17 3.10
C CYS A 300 15.45 10.46 3.59
N HIS A 301 16.27 11.06 2.73
CA HIS A 301 16.94 12.33 3.02
C HIS A 301 16.11 13.56 2.63
N GLN A 302 14.87 13.37 2.12
CA GLN A 302 13.94 14.42 1.70
C GLN A 302 14.56 15.47 0.78
N LEU A 303 15.38 15.01 -0.16
CA LEU A 303 16.09 15.88 -1.10
C LEU A 303 15.15 16.28 -2.22
N SER A 304 14.69 17.54 -2.21
CA SER A 304 13.67 18.02 -3.12
C SER A 304 14.25 18.74 -4.34
N SER A 305 15.36 19.48 -4.16
CA SER A 305 15.98 20.23 -5.25
C SER A 305 16.77 19.34 -6.21
N ARG A 306 16.85 19.76 -7.48
CA ARG A 306 17.65 19.07 -8.50
C ARG A 306 19.14 18.98 -8.11
N SER A 307 19.66 20.02 -7.48
CA SER A 307 21.04 20.08 -6.96
C SER A 307 21.30 19.06 -5.86
N GLU A 308 20.37 18.90 -4.92
CA GLU A 308 20.51 17.93 -3.82
C GLU A 308 20.39 16.49 -4.30
N LYS A 309 19.45 16.22 -5.23
CA LYS A 309 19.30 14.90 -5.86
C LYS A 309 20.56 14.51 -6.64
N GLN A 310 21.19 15.48 -7.31
CA GLN A 310 22.46 15.28 -8.00
C GLN A 310 23.61 15.03 -7.00
N LEU A 311 23.64 15.76 -5.88
CA LEU A 311 24.63 15.59 -4.83
C LEU A 311 24.54 14.18 -4.20
N ALA A 312 23.35 13.70 -3.85
CA ALA A 312 23.15 12.33 -3.35
C ALA A 312 23.57 11.26 -4.36
N SER A 313 23.24 11.46 -5.64
CA SER A 313 23.69 10.56 -6.71
C SER A 313 25.22 10.51 -6.83
N ASN A 314 25.89 11.64 -6.66
CA ASN A 314 27.36 11.70 -6.64
C ASN A 314 27.96 11.00 -5.42
N ILE A 315 27.32 11.14 -4.25
CA ILE A 315 27.73 10.48 -3.00
C ILE A 315 27.62 8.96 -3.13
N LEU A 316 26.50 8.43 -3.64
CA LEU A 316 26.32 6.98 -3.84
C LEU A 316 27.35 6.39 -4.83
N ASN A 317 27.65 7.11 -5.91
CA ASN A 317 28.71 6.70 -6.83
C ASN A 317 30.11 6.70 -6.17
N ARG A 318 30.37 7.62 -5.23
CA ARG A 318 31.60 7.64 -4.45
C ARG A 318 31.68 6.44 -3.49
N LEU A 319 30.61 6.14 -2.77
CA LEU A 319 30.55 4.96 -1.88
C LEU A 319 30.74 3.65 -2.66
N CYS A 320 30.30 3.62 -3.92
CA CYS A 320 30.55 2.50 -4.81
C CYS A 320 32.04 2.32 -5.15
N LYS A 321 32.77 3.43 -5.38
CA LYS A 321 34.23 3.39 -5.58
C LYS A 321 34.99 2.98 -4.32
N GLU A 322 34.43 3.27 -3.15
CA GLU A 322 35.01 2.92 -1.84
C GLU A 322 34.71 1.47 -1.43
N GLY A 323 33.92 0.72 -2.22
CA GLY A 323 33.65 -0.70 -1.97
C GLY A 323 32.65 -0.98 -0.83
N LEU A 324 31.83 0.01 -0.45
CA LEU A 324 30.76 -0.18 0.55
C LEU A 324 29.44 -0.64 -0.08
N VAL A 325 29.24 -0.31 -1.35
CA VAL A 325 28.08 -0.72 -2.14
C VAL A 325 28.51 -1.09 -3.55
N GLU A 326 27.81 -2.02 -4.19
CA GLU A 326 28.00 -2.37 -5.60
C GLU A 326 26.75 -2.08 -6.41
N LYS A 327 26.89 -1.79 -7.71
CA LYS A 327 25.72 -1.63 -8.60
C LYS A 327 25.15 -3.00 -8.94
N THR A 328 23.84 -3.17 -8.81
CA THR A 328 23.17 -4.47 -9.07
C THR A 328 23.10 -4.82 -10.55
N GLY A 329 23.28 -3.84 -11.44
CA GLY A 329 23.24 -4.01 -12.91
C GLY A 329 21.84 -4.16 -13.52
N ALA A 330 20.80 -4.39 -12.70
CA ALA A 330 19.44 -4.61 -13.16
C ALA A 330 18.72 -3.29 -13.56
N ARG A 331 18.93 -2.22 -12.79
CA ARG A 331 18.35 -0.89 -13.05
C ARG A 331 19.33 0.22 -12.68
N ALA A 332 19.23 1.34 -13.40
CA ALA A 332 20.03 2.52 -13.07
C ALA A 332 19.63 3.06 -11.69
N GLY A 333 20.63 3.24 -10.82
CA GLY A 333 20.43 3.78 -9.47
C GLY A 333 20.17 2.74 -8.38
N GLU A 334 20.28 1.44 -8.66
CA GLU A 334 20.21 0.39 -7.63
C GLU A 334 21.61 -0.04 -7.18
N PHE A 335 21.77 -0.12 -5.86
CA PHE A 335 23.00 -0.45 -5.17
C PHE A 335 22.74 -1.58 -4.19
N ARG A 336 23.63 -2.56 -4.07
CA ARG A 336 23.61 -3.58 -3.03
C ARG A 336 24.66 -3.26 -1.98
N VAL A 337 24.27 -3.30 -0.71
CA VAL A 337 25.22 -3.16 0.41
C VAL A 337 26.09 -4.41 0.49
N ILE A 338 27.40 -4.22 0.55
CA ILE A 338 28.36 -5.32 0.69
C ILE A 338 28.46 -5.65 2.18
N ASP A 339 27.79 -6.71 2.61
CA ASP A 339 27.89 -7.24 3.97
C ASP A 339 29.08 -8.22 4.04
N ASN A 340 30.11 -7.83 4.79
CA ASN A 340 31.30 -8.67 5.02
C ASN A 340 31.20 -9.49 6.31
N SER A 341 30.03 -9.57 6.95
CA SER A 341 29.85 -10.33 8.19
C SER A 341 29.60 -11.83 7.89
N CYS A 342 30.52 -12.70 8.33
CA CYS A 342 30.31 -14.15 8.31
C CYS A 342 29.61 -14.60 9.61
N LYS A 343 28.41 -15.18 9.49
CA LYS A 343 27.72 -15.83 10.62
C LYS A 343 28.15 -17.30 10.71
N PRO A 344 28.63 -17.78 11.87
CA PRO A 344 28.98 -19.18 12.06
C PRO A 344 27.72 -20.07 12.07
N ILE A 345 27.80 -21.26 11.47
CA ILE A 345 26.74 -22.25 11.42
C ILE A 345 26.85 -23.18 12.63
N ASP A 346 25.75 -23.38 13.38
CA ASP A 346 25.66 -24.43 14.40
C ASP A 346 25.29 -25.77 13.74
N TRP A 347 26.31 -26.50 13.30
CA TRP A 347 26.16 -27.80 12.64
C TRP A 347 26.00 -28.95 13.65
N THR A 348 26.17 -28.71 14.95
CA THR A 348 26.15 -29.77 15.98
C THR A 348 24.74 -30.22 16.36
N ASN A 349 23.74 -29.35 16.17
CA ASN A 349 22.34 -29.61 16.49
C ASN A 349 21.46 -29.77 15.23
N ALA A 350 22.07 -29.94 14.05
CA ALA A 350 21.33 -30.02 12.78
C ALA A 350 20.62 -31.37 12.62
N ASP A 351 19.42 -31.34 12.05
CA ASP A 351 18.64 -32.55 11.71
C ASP A 351 19.22 -33.23 10.45
N GLU A 352 19.38 -34.55 10.50
CA GLU A 352 19.96 -35.38 9.42
C GLU A 352 18.89 -36.06 8.53
N ASN A 353 17.60 -35.76 8.73
CA ASN A 353 16.51 -36.39 8.01
C ASN A 353 16.48 -36.03 6.51
N TYR A 354 16.70 -37.03 5.64
CA TYR A 354 16.56 -36.88 4.20
C TYR A 354 15.10 -36.79 3.73
N ILE A 355 14.87 -35.99 2.70
CA ILE A 355 13.62 -35.91 1.95
C ILE A 355 13.67 -36.97 0.83
N PRO A 356 12.71 -37.92 0.78
CA PRO A 356 12.68 -38.95 -0.26
C PRO A 356 12.15 -38.36 -1.58
N VAL A 357 13.06 -37.77 -2.36
CA VAL A 357 12.79 -37.22 -3.70
C VAL A 357 13.27 -38.22 -4.75
N TRP A 358 12.38 -38.67 -5.63
CA TRP A 358 12.74 -39.53 -6.76
C TRP A 358 13.57 -38.74 -7.78
N ILE A 359 14.67 -39.32 -8.27
CA ILE A 359 15.57 -38.73 -9.26
C ILE A 359 15.88 -39.79 -10.33
N PRO A 360 15.87 -39.45 -11.64
CA PRO A 360 16.17 -40.39 -12.70
C PRO A 360 17.48 -41.16 -12.51
N LEU A 361 17.55 -42.35 -13.10
CA LEU A 361 18.73 -43.23 -13.08
C LEU A 361 19.08 -43.78 -11.68
N GLY A 362 18.13 -43.77 -10.74
CA GLY A 362 18.32 -44.31 -9.39
C GLY A 362 19.22 -43.45 -8.51
N LEU A 363 19.45 -42.19 -8.88
CA LEU A 363 20.30 -41.27 -8.13
C LEU A 363 19.74 -40.95 -6.73
N ASP A 364 18.43 -41.08 -6.54
CA ASP A 364 17.76 -40.96 -5.24
C ASP A 364 18.21 -42.01 -4.22
N GLN A 365 18.77 -43.14 -4.69
CA GLN A 365 19.30 -44.21 -3.85
C GLN A 365 20.79 -44.01 -3.51
N ILE A 366 21.45 -43.10 -4.22
CA ILE A 366 22.90 -42.89 -4.14
C ILE A 366 23.20 -41.58 -3.40
N ALA A 367 22.34 -40.57 -3.53
CA ALA A 367 22.51 -39.27 -2.89
C ALA A 367 21.21 -38.82 -2.19
N GLY A 368 21.28 -38.69 -0.87
CA GLY A 368 20.18 -38.14 -0.06
C GLY A 368 20.04 -36.63 -0.22
N VAL A 369 18.80 -36.13 -0.21
CA VAL A 369 18.48 -34.70 -0.32
C VAL A 369 18.00 -34.19 1.03
N LEU A 370 18.66 -33.20 1.61
CA LEU A 370 18.22 -32.56 2.86
C LEU A 370 17.27 -31.38 2.59
N PRO A 371 16.43 -31.00 3.57
CA PRO A 371 15.64 -29.77 3.49
C PRO A 371 16.51 -28.55 3.17
N GLY A 372 16.08 -27.74 2.19
CA GLY A 372 16.80 -26.54 1.77
C GLY A 372 17.91 -26.77 0.74
N ASN A 373 18.24 -28.02 0.40
CA ASN A 373 19.22 -28.30 -0.66
C ASN A 373 18.75 -27.79 -2.03
N ILE A 374 19.70 -27.28 -2.80
CA ILE A 374 19.51 -26.88 -4.20
C ILE A 374 20.20 -27.91 -5.09
N LEU A 375 19.42 -28.60 -5.92
CA LEU A 375 19.95 -29.53 -6.93
C LEU A 375 20.10 -28.80 -8.27
N VAL A 376 21.31 -28.80 -8.82
CA VAL A 376 21.63 -28.12 -10.07
C VAL A 376 21.89 -29.15 -11.18
N PHE A 377 21.09 -29.10 -12.24
CA PHE A 377 21.25 -29.95 -13.43
C PHE A 377 21.87 -29.13 -14.58
N ALA A 378 23.17 -29.30 -14.83
CA ALA A 378 23.91 -28.62 -15.88
C ALA A 378 24.26 -29.56 -17.04
N GLY A 379 24.35 -29.02 -18.26
CA GLY A 379 24.67 -29.79 -19.47
C GLY A 379 24.52 -28.95 -20.74
N ALA A 380 25.06 -29.43 -21.86
CA ALA A 380 25.01 -28.75 -23.16
C ALA A 380 23.58 -28.50 -23.66
N LYS A 381 23.40 -27.60 -24.63
CA LYS A 381 22.09 -27.40 -25.27
C LYS A 381 21.55 -28.74 -25.79
N ASP A 382 20.24 -28.97 -25.66
CA ASP A 382 19.55 -30.19 -26.08
C ASP A 382 19.99 -31.50 -25.40
N SER A 383 20.74 -31.43 -24.29
CA SER A 383 21.15 -32.60 -23.49
C SER A 383 20.02 -33.26 -22.68
N GLY A 384 18.76 -32.89 -22.90
CA GLY A 384 17.61 -33.47 -22.19
C GLY A 384 17.34 -32.92 -20.78
N LYS A 385 17.95 -31.81 -20.35
CA LYS A 385 17.73 -31.20 -19.02
C LYS A 385 16.25 -30.97 -18.69
N THR A 386 15.49 -30.46 -19.64
CA THR A 386 14.05 -30.24 -19.41
C THR A 386 13.30 -31.55 -19.23
N ALA A 387 13.66 -32.60 -19.98
CA ALA A 387 13.05 -33.92 -19.81
C ALA A 387 13.36 -34.49 -18.41
N TRP A 388 14.57 -34.30 -17.90
CA TRP A 388 14.94 -34.65 -16.53
C TRP A 388 14.04 -33.96 -15.50
N LEU A 389 13.93 -32.63 -15.56
CA LEU A 389 13.12 -31.85 -14.62
C LEU A 389 11.64 -32.22 -14.69
N LEU A 390 11.10 -32.49 -15.89
CA LEU A 390 9.72 -32.94 -16.06
C LEU A 390 9.49 -34.34 -15.47
N ASN A 391 10.44 -35.27 -15.61
CA ASN A 391 10.35 -36.60 -14.98
C ASN A 391 10.40 -36.49 -13.45
N ILE A 392 11.28 -35.65 -12.89
CA ILE A 392 11.33 -35.42 -11.44
C ILE A 392 10.00 -34.85 -10.95
N ALA A 393 9.48 -33.81 -11.62
CA ALA A 393 8.20 -33.22 -11.26
C ALA A 393 7.05 -34.22 -11.37
N LYS A 394 7.04 -35.03 -12.43
CA LYS A 394 6.09 -36.11 -12.67
C LYS A 394 6.13 -37.12 -11.52
N GLU A 395 7.22 -37.83 -11.30
CA GLU A 395 7.24 -38.95 -10.36
C GLU A 395 7.03 -38.52 -8.89
N ASN A 396 7.47 -37.31 -8.53
CA ASN A 396 7.31 -36.79 -7.19
C ASN A 396 5.92 -36.18 -6.89
N ARG A 397 5.07 -35.97 -7.91
CA ARG A 397 3.74 -35.33 -7.77
C ARG A 397 2.77 -36.05 -6.82
N HIS A 398 3.02 -37.33 -6.55
CA HIS A 398 2.21 -38.13 -5.65
C HIS A 398 2.58 -37.93 -4.17
N LYS A 399 3.83 -37.54 -3.91
CA LYS A 399 4.36 -37.35 -2.55
C LYS A 399 4.35 -35.88 -2.12
N TYR A 400 4.56 -34.97 -3.07
CA TYR A 400 4.73 -33.56 -2.78
C TYR A 400 3.88 -32.69 -3.71
N LYS A 401 3.54 -31.50 -3.21
CA LYS A 401 3.05 -30.41 -4.05
C LYS A 401 4.24 -29.81 -4.80
N VAL A 402 4.32 -30.04 -6.10
CA VAL A 402 5.46 -29.61 -6.91
C VAL A 402 5.16 -28.26 -7.54
N HIS A 403 6.07 -27.30 -7.37
CA HIS A 403 6.03 -26.02 -8.07
C HIS A 403 7.11 -26.03 -9.17
N TYR A 404 6.69 -25.96 -10.43
CA TYR A 404 7.58 -26.00 -11.59
C TYR A 404 7.68 -24.61 -12.22
N PHE A 405 8.82 -23.94 -12.01
CA PHE A 405 9.10 -22.61 -12.56
C PHE A 405 9.93 -22.71 -13.83
N ASN A 406 9.54 -22.00 -14.89
CA ASN A 406 10.28 -22.05 -16.15
C ASN A 406 10.24 -20.73 -16.93
N SER A 407 11.38 -20.29 -17.47
CA SER A 407 11.51 -19.08 -18.32
C SER A 407 11.53 -19.35 -19.81
N GLU A 408 11.62 -20.61 -20.22
CA GLU A 408 11.90 -20.96 -21.61
C GLU A 408 10.65 -21.38 -22.38
N MET A 409 9.63 -21.93 -21.71
CA MET A 409 8.50 -22.56 -22.36
C MET A 409 7.18 -21.87 -22.00
N GLY A 410 6.43 -21.45 -23.02
CA GLY A 410 5.04 -21.03 -22.84
C GLY A 410 4.10 -22.22 -22.59
N ALA A 411 2.83 -21.92 -22.27
CA ALA A 411 1.82 -22.93 -21.94
C ALA A 411 1.64 -24.01 -23.04
N ALA A 412 1.70 -23.62 -24.32
CA ALA A 412 1.55 -24.55 -25.44
C ALA A 412 2.72 -25.53 -25.55
N GLU A 413 3.95 -25.04 -25.38
CA GLU A 413 5.15 -25.87 -25.42
C GLU A 413 5.22 -26.82 -24.22
N PHE A 414 4.87 -26.33 -23.02
CA PHE A 414 4.73 -27.19 -21.86
C PHE A 414 3.71 -28.31 -22.11
N LYS A 415 2.52 -27.99 -22.62
CA LYS A 415 1.49 -28.99 -22.96
C LYS A 415 2.01 -30.01 -23.98
N MET A 416 2.71 -29.56 -25.03
CA MET A 416 3.29 -30.45 -26.04
C MET A 416 4.30 -31.42 -25.42
N ARG A 417 5.20 -30.95 -24.55
CA ARG A 417 6.20 -31.80 -23.89
C ARG A 417 5.59 -32.72 -22.85
N ALA A 418 4.63 -32.23 -22.06
CA ALA A 418 3.89 -33.03 -21.09
C ALA A 418 3.04 -34.13 -21.76
N SER A 419 2.55 -33.89 -22.97
CA SER A 419 1.77 -34.89 -23.74
C SER A 419 2.62 -36.01 -24.33
N LYS A 420 3.97 -35.96 -24.22
CA LYS A 420 4.87 -37.05 -24.64
C LYS A 420 5.01 -38.16 -23.60
N PHE A 421 4.44 -37.98 -22.42
CA PHE A 421 4.39 -39.01 -21.38
C PHE A 421 3.16 -39.87 -21.61
N ASP A 422 3.32 -40.98 -22.33
CA ASP A 422 2.22 -41.86 -22.75
C ASP A 422 1.45 -42.48 -21.56
N ASP A 423 2.06 -42.51 -20.38
CA ASP A 423 1.53 -43.08 -19.15
C ASP A 423 0.69 -42.10 -18.32
N ILE A 424 0.57 -40.83 -18.75
CA ILE A 424 -0.15 -39.79 -18.01
C ILE A 424 -0.96 -38.92 -18.95
N HIS A 425 -2.26 -38.84 -18.69
CA HIS A 425 -3.10 -37.86 -19.37
C HIS A 425 -2.75 -36.44 -18.89
N PRO A 426 -2.71 -35.42 -19.77
CA PRO A 426 -2.38 -34.03 -19.38
C PRO A 426 -3.21 -33.48 -18.20
N SER A 427 -4.44 -33.96 -18.00
CA SER A 427 -5.31 -33.60 -16.86
C SER A 427 -4.92 -34.26 -15.52
N GLN A 428 -3.90 -35.12 -15.49
CA GLN A 428 -3.40 -35.80 -14.28
C GLN A 428 -2.13 -35.13 -13.72
N TRP A 429 -1.76 -33.96 -14.26
CA TRP A 429 -0.69 -33.10 -13.74
C TRP A 429 -1.15 -32.20 -12.57
N ASN A 430 -2.32 -32.44 -11.98
CA ASN A 430 -2.99 -31.51 -11.05
C ASN A 430 -2.20 -31.14 -9.79
N ASN A 431 -1.24 -31.98 -9.35
CA ASN A 431 -0.36 -31.70 -8.20
C ASN A 431 0.96 -31.00 -8.58
N VAL A 432 1.14 -30.70 -9.86
CA VAL A 432 2.26 -29.91 -10.38
C VAL A 432 1.72 -28.54 -10.80
N SER A 433 2.02 -27.53 -9.98
CA SER A 433 1.71 -26.14 -10.31
C SER A 433 2.81 -25.57 -11.19
N VAL A 434 2.49 -25.27 -12.44
CA VAL A 434 3.45 -24.78 -13.45
C VAL A 434 3.34 -23.28 -13.58
N TYR A 435 4.48 -22.59 -13.50
CA TYR A 435 4.57 -21.14 -13.57
C TYR A 435 5.52 -20.72 -14.67
N GLU A 436 5.06 -19.79 -15.50
CA GLU A 436 5.89 -19.06 -16.44
C GLU A 436 6.62 -17.96 -15.68
N ARG A 437 7.93 -17.81 -15.93
CA ARG A 437 8.83 -16.89 -15.21
C ARG A 437 8.63 -15.44 -15.63
N ASN A 438 7.39 -15.01 -15.83
CA ASN A 438 7.04 -13.65 -16.22
C ASN A 438 6.57 -12.77 -15.07
N ASN A 439 6.60 -13.26 -13.82
CA ASN A 439 6.37 -12.43 -12.63
C ASN A 439 7.42 -12.74 -11.56
N ASN A 440 7.98 -11.67 -10.97
CA ASN A 440 9.01 -11.68 -9.94
C ASN A 440 8.65 -12.61 -8.78
N PHE A 441 9.55 -13.56 -8.49
CA PHE A 441 9.54 -14.35 -7.25
C PHE A 441 10.54 -13.80 -6.26
#